data_AF-A0A9J6ZBT1-F1
#
_entry.id   AF-A0A9J6ZBT1-F1
#
_cell.length_a   1.000
_cell.length_b   1.000
_cell.length_c   1.000
_cell.angle_alpha   90.00
_cell.angle_beta   90.00
_cell.angle_gamma   90.00
#
_symmetry.space_group_name_H-M   'P 1'
#
loop_
_entity.id
_entity.type
_entity.pdbx_description
1 polymer ?
#
loop_
_entity_poly.entity_id
_entity_poly.type
_entity_poly.pdbx_seq_one_letter_code
_entity_poly.pdbx_strand_id
1 'polypeptide(L)'
;MKKKWILSSIIVIALIYGLYAYHRPNYVELSFNSMIFSMDSDFEQSTIVSMKGDHYRSLLGNGMFLGELSVDEDLKYNVKLTKGRKSYEDIITTWDSNKNTIIIGYVEVSHELDKVWIQLDDINERYSLSEGHVAGPASASIEEKQISSKIVDGIK
;
A
#
# COMPACT_ATOMS: atom_id res chain seq x y z
N MET A 1 -21.26 -39.38 27.50
CA MET A 1 -21.46 -38.86 26.12
C MET A 1 -21.84 -37.38 26.08
N LYS A 2 -22.83 -36.90 26.86
CA LYS A 2 -23.30 -35.49 26.83
C LYS A 2 -22.21 -34.41 27.05
N LYS A 3 -21.23 -34.65 27.93
CA LYS A 3 -20.08 -33.74 28.16
C LYS A 3 -19.19 -33.53 26.92
N LYS A 4 -19.03 -34.56 26.06
CA LYS A 4 -18.23 -34.45 24.83
C LYS A 4 -18.92 -33.58 23.77
N TRP A 5 -20.26 -33.61 23.72
CA TRP A 5 -21.06 -32.76 22.83
C TRP A 5 -20.99 -31.28 23.25
N ILE A 6 -21.12 -31.00 24.55
CA ILE A 6 -20.97 -29.64 25.08
C ILE A 6 -19.58 -29.07 24.76
N LEU A 7 -18.52 -29.86 24.98
CA LEU A 7 -17.15 -29.44 24.67
C LEU A 7 -16.96 -29.17 23.17
N SER A 8 -17.51 -30.03 22.31
CA SER A 8 -17.46 -29.83 20.86
C SER A 8 -18.21 -28.57 20.42
N SER A 9 -19.39 -28.28 20.99
CA SER A 9 -20.13 -27.04 20.70
C SER A 9 -19.33 -25.79 21.10
N ILE A 10 -18.66 -25.81 22.26
CA ILE A 10 -17.81 -24.69 22.70
C ILE A 10 -16.65 -24.45 21.72
N ILE A 11 -15.99 -25.53 21.26
CA ILE A 11 -14.89 -25.42 20.28
C ILE A 11 -15.39 -24.83 18.97
N VAL A 12 -16.56 -25.27 18.47
CA VAL A 12 -17.13 -24.76 17.22
C VAL A 12 -17.48 -23.28 17.35
N ILE A 13 -18.09 -22.86 18.46
CA ILE A 13 -18.40 -21.44 18.71
C ILE A 13 -17.11 -20.61 18.80
N ALA A 14 -16.08 -21.11 19.48
CA ALA A 14 -14.79 -20.44 19.59
C ALA A 14 -14.11 -20.27 18.21
N LEU A 15 -14.18 -21.28 17.35
CA LEU A 15 -13.67 -21.21 15.98
C LEU A 15 -14.44 -20.21 15.12
N ILE A 16 -15.78 -20.22 15.18
CA ILE A 16 -16.62 -19.27 14.44
C ILE A 16 -16.32 -17.83 14.89
N TYR A 17 -16.22 -17.60 16.21
CA TYR A 17 -15.90 -16.28 16.75
C TYR A 17 -14.49 -15.83 16.35
N GLY A 18 -13.50 -16.72 16.41
CA GLY A 18 -12.14 -16.43 15.98
C GLY A 18 -12.06 -16.07 14.50
N LEU A 19 -12.78 -16.80 13.65
CA LEU A 19 -12.83 -16.53 12.21
C LEU A 19 -13.51 -15.18 11.92
N TYR A 20 -14.62 -14.88 12.60
CA TYR A 20 -15.32 -13.62 12.48
C TYR A 20 -14.45 -12.44 12.93
N ALA A 21 -13.79 -12.55 14.09
CA ALA A 21 -12.90 -11.53 14.60
C ALA A 21 -11.70 -11.28 13.67
N TYR A 22 -11.17 -12.34 13.05
CA TYR A 22 -10.06 -12.24 12.11
C TYR A 22 -10.44 -11.52 10.80
N HIS A 23 -11.66 -11.75 10.29
CA HIS A 23 -12.13 -11.14 9.04
C HIS A 23 -12.61 -9.70 9.19
N ARG A 24 -12.73 -9.18 10.41
CA ARG A 24 -13.13 -7.79 10.63
C ARG A 24 -12.03 -6.83 10.12
N PRO A 25 -12.38 -5.79 9.36
CA PRO A 25 -11.41 -4.78 8.95
C PRO A 25 -10.79 -4.12 10.19
N ASN A 26 -9.49 -3.88 10.12
CA ASN A 26 -8.77 -3.11 11.13
C ASN A 26 -8.47 -1.74 10.55
N TYR A 27 -8.91 -0.69 11.24
CA TYR A 27 -8.52 0.66 10.87
C TYR A 27 -7.03 0.85 11.16
N VAL A 28 -6.31 1.41 10.19
CA VAL A 28 -4.88 1.65 10.24
C VAL A 28 -4.64 3.11 9.86
N GLU A 29 -3.79 3.77 10.63
CA GLU A 29 -3.28 5.11 10.35
C GLU A 29 -1.76 5.09 10.58
N LEU A 30 -1.00 5.31 9.51
CA LEU A 30 0.44 5.17 9.47
C LEU A 30 1.05 6.40 8.82
N SER A 31 2.23 6.77 9.29
CA SER A 31 3.01 7.85 8.70
C SER A 31 4.48 7.45 8.67
N PHE A 32 5.09 7.57 7.50
CA PHE A 32 6.46 7.18 7.23
C PHE A 32 7.27 8.43 6.89
N ASN A 33 8.42 8.57 7.55
CA ASN A 33 9.47 9.43 7.01
C ASN A 33 9.98 8.74 5.75
N SER A 34 9.84 9.40 4.61
CA SER A 34 10.13 8.87 3.30
C SER A 34 11.09 9.80 2.56
N MET A 35 11.51 9.38 1.37
CA MET A 35 12.40 10.17 0.53
C MET A 35 11.87 10.18 -0.90
N ILE A 36 11.73 11.38 -1.45
CA ILE A 36 11.56 11.61 -2.88
C ILE A 36 12.96 11.56 -3.49
N PHE A 37 13.13 10.78 -4.53
CA PHE A 37 14.38 10.73 -5.27
C PHE A 37 14.09 10.52 -6.76
N SER A 38 15.04 10.91 -7.60
CA SER A 38 15.03 10.59 -9.03
C SER A 38 16.34 9.88 -9.35
N MET A 39 16.32 8.91 -10.27
CA MET A 39 17.55 8.21 -10.67
C MET A 39 18.31 8.99 -11.74
N ASP A 40 17.61 9.82 -12.51
CA ASP A 40 18.17 10.60 -13.62
C ASP A 40 18.78 11.93 -13.17
N SER A 41 18.42 12.38 -11.97
CA SER A 41 18.94 13.59 -11.34
C SER A 41 19.43 13.23 -9.95
N ASP A 42 20.53 13.82 -9.48
CA ASP A 42 21.02 13.70 -8.08
C ASP A 42 20.09 14.40 -7.06
N PHE A 43 18.77 14.26 -7.25
CA PHE A 43 17.72 14.87 -6.46
C PHE A 43 17.30 13.91 -5.36
N GLU A 44 17.40 14.38 -4.12
CA GLU A 44 16.87 13.70 -2.95
C GLU A 44 16.21 14.74 -2.02
N GLN A 45 14.99 14.47 -1.59
CA GLN A 45 14.27 15.31 -0.65
C GLN A 45 13.49 14.46 0.35
N SER A 46 13.62 14.78 1.64
CA SER A 46 12.79 14.14 2.66
C SER A 46 11.34 14.57 2.53
N THR A 47 10.43 13.62 2.70
CA THR A 47 8.98 13.79 2.61
C THR A 47 8.29 12.92 3.66
N ILE A 48 7.00 13.16 3.90
CA ILE A 48 6.18 12.32 4.74
C ILE A 48 5.12 11.64 3.88
N VAL A 49 5.09 10.31 3.92
CA VAL A 49 3.98 9.53 3.33
C VAL A 49 3.07 9.10 4.45
N SER A 50 1.77 9.37 4.34
CA SER A 50 0.77 8.91 5.30
C SER A 50 -0.27 8.04 4.61
N MET A 51 -0.74 7.02 5.33
CA MET A 51 -1.78 6.11 4.88
C MET A 51 -2.82 5.96 5.97
N LYS A 52 -4.09 6.11 5.64
CA LYS A 52 -5.19 5.86 6.58
C LYS A 52 -6.35 5.14 5.92
N GLY A 53 -6.91 4.15 6.58
CA GLY A 53 -8.02 3.38 6.02
C GLY A 53 -8.23 2.02 6.67
N ASP A 54 -9.04 1.20 6.01
CA ASP A 54 -9.43 -0.12 6.47
C ASP A 54 -8.54 -1.20 5.85
N HIS A 55 -7.88 -1.97 6.70
CA HIS A 55 -7.10 -3.15 6.34
C HIS A 55 -7.93 -4.43 6.48
N TYR A 56 -8.25 -5.03 5.35
CA TYR A 56 -8.96 -6.30 5.24
C TYR A 56 -7.95 -7.44 5.14
N ARG A 57 -7.81 -8.19 6.23
CA ARG A 57 -6.95 -9.39 6.26
C ARG A 57 -7.70 -10.59 5.67
N SER A 58 -6.99 -11.38 4.87
CA SER A 58 -7.51 -12.64 4.33
C SER A 58 -6.45 -13.74 4.40
N LEU A 59 -6.85 -14.91 4.92
CA LEU A 59 -6.02 -16.12 4.95
C LEU A 59 -5.89 -16.76 3.57
N LEU A 60 -6.84 -16.52 2.66
CA LEU A 60 -6.94 -17.17 1.35
C LEU A 60 -6.64 -16.23 0.17
N GLY A 61 -5.78 -15.22 0.40
CA GLY A 61 -5.16 -14.43 -0.66
C GLY A 61 -5.83 -13.10 -1.02
N ASN A 62 -7.11 -12.89 -0.69
CA ASN A 62 -7.84 -11.66 -1.06
C ASN A 62 -7.70 -10.54 -0.01
N GLY A 63 -6.49 -10.32 0.50
CA GLY A 63 -6.24 -9.19 1.40
C GLY A 63 -6.42 -7.87 0.63
N MET A 64 -6.87 -6.82 1.31
CA MET A 64 -7.06 -5.51 0.70
C MET A 64 -6.81 -4.39 1.70
N PHE A 65 -6.32 -3.26 1.22
CA PHE A 65 -6.33 -2.00 1.94
C PHE A 65 -7.21 -1.02 1.16
N LEU A 66 -8.18 -0.39 1.84
CA LEU A 66 -9.04 0.64 1.28
C LEU A 66 -8.86 1.92 2.09
N GLY A 67 -8.38 2.99 1.47
CA GLY A 67 -8.08 4.19 2.22
C GLY A 67 -7.57 5.36 1.39
N GLU A 68 -6.98 6.31 2.09
CA GLU A 68 -6.31 7.47 1.53
C GLU A 68 -4.80 7.32 1.74
N LEU A 69 -4.05 7.57 0.68
CA LEU A 69 -2.61 7.77 0.67
C LEU A 69 -2.35 9.27 0.50
N SER A 70 -1.42 9.83 1.28
CA SER A 70 -0.98 11.20 1.10
C SER A 70 0.53 11.36 1.12
N VAL A 71 1.04 12.31 0.33
CA VAL A 71 2.45 12.74 0.33
C VAL A 71 2.51 14.21 0.73
N ASP A 72 3.27 14.52 1.78
CA ASP A 72 3.40 15.85 2.41
C ASP A 72 2.05 16.53 2.73
N GLU A 73 1.03 15.74 3.08
CA GLU A 73 -0.36 16.16 3.33
C GLU A 73 -1.09 16.85 2.16
N ASP A 74 -0.39 17.25 1.11
CA ASP A 74 -0.93 17.99 -0.03
C ASP A 74 -1.44 17.09 -1.15
N LEU A 75 -0.64 16.09 -1.55
CA LEU A 75 -1.00 15.15 -2.60
C LEU A 75 -1.79 14.01 -1.97
N LYS A 76 -3.08 13.87 -2.30
CA LYS A 76 -3.98 12.89 -1.69
C LYS A 76 -4.65 12.02 -2.75
N TYR A 77 -4.62 10.71 -2.52
CA TYR A 77 -5.19 9.73 -3.44
C TYR A 77 -6.02 8.70 -2.67
N ASN A 78 -7.21 8.42 -3.15
CA ASN A 78 -7.96 7.25 -2.70
C ASN A 78 -7.34 6.02 -3.37
N VAL A 79 -6.94 5.05 -2.55
CA VAL A 79 -6.26 3.83 -3.01
C VAL A 79 -7.02 2.58 -2.60
N LYS A 80 -7.01 1.60 -3.48
CA LYS A 80 -7.51 0.24 -3.26
C LYS A 80 -6.37 -0.75 -3.51
N LEU A 81 -5.50 -0.87 -2.52
CA LEU A 81 -4.36 -1.76 -2.63
C LEU A 81 -4.82 -3.22 -2.49
N THR A 82 -4.58 -4.01 -3.53
CA THR A 82 -4.96 -5.42 -3.55
C THR A 82 -3.74 -6.28 -3.23
N LYS A 83 -3.91 -7.31 -2.41
CA LYS A 83 -2.81 -8.20 -2.02
C LYS A 83 -2.28 -8.97 -3.22
N GLY A 84 -1.07 -8.64 -3.65
CA GLY A 84 -0.24 -9.42 -4.56
C GLY A 84 0.60 -10.47 -3.83
N ARG A 85 1.55 -11.07 -4.56
CA ARG A 85 2.41 -12.13 -4.03
C ARG A 85 3.40 -11.63 -2.97
N LYS A 86 3.91 -10.41 -3.13
CA LYS A 86 4.95 -9.82 -2.27
C LYS A 86 4.50 -8.58 -1.50
N SER A 87 3.50 -7.88 -2.03
CA SER A 87 3.07 -6.57 -1.56
C SER A 87 1.57 -6.38 -1.80
N TYR A 88 1.02 -5.27 -1.33
CA TYR A 88 -0.24 -4.70 -1.78
C TYR A 88 0.05 -3.68 -2.87
N GLU A 89 -0.73 -3.68 -3.94
CA GLU A 89 -0.45 -2.89 -5.14
C GLU A 89 -1.73 -2.21 -5.65
N ASP A 90 -1.60 -1.02 -6.22
CA ASP A 90 -2.67 -0.33 -6.95
C ASP A 90 -2.11 0.59 -8.04
N ILE A 91 -2.91 0.80 -9.08
CA ILE A 91 -2.63 1.77 -10.15
C ILE A 91 -3.52 2.99 -9.90
N ILE A 92 -2.90 4.14 -9.70
CA ILE A 92 -3.63 5.39 -9.49
C ILE A 92 -4.06 5.92 -10.85
N THR A 93 -5.37 6.20 -10.97
CA THR A 93 -5.97 6.69 -12.21
C THR A 93 -6.73 7.98 -11.96
N THR A 94 -6.84 8.81 -13.00
CA THR A 94 -7.69 10.00 -13.03
C THR A 94 -8.45 10.08 -14.35
N TRP A 95 -9.30 11.09 -14.51
CA TRP A 95 -9.99 11.38 -15.76
C TRP A 95 -9.33 12.54 -16.50
N ASP A 96 -9.09 12.36 -17.79
CA ASP A 96 -8.65 13.45 -18.67
C ASP A 96 -9.81 14.42 -19.01
N SER A 97 -9.50 15.47 -19.78
CA SER A 97 -10.49 16.45 -20.26
C SER A 97 -11.61 15.85 -21.14
N ASN A 98 -11.38 14.67 -21.71
CA ASN A 98 -12.32 13.93 -22.53
C ASN A 98 -13.05 12.82 -21.75
N LYS A 99 -12.87 12.74 -20.42
CA LYS A 99 -13.39 11.70 -19.52
C LYS A 99 -12.85 10.29 -19.79
N ASN A 100 -11.69 10.17 -20.44
CA ASN A 100 -10.98 8.91 -20.49
C ASN A 100 -10.24 8.67 -19.17
N THR A 101 -10.18 7.41 -18.75
CA THR A 101 -9.35 7.04 -17.60
C THR A 101 -7.89 7.00 -18.04
N ILE A 102 -7.04 7.76 -17.35
CA ILE A 102 -5.59 7.77 -17.55
C ILE A 102 -4.91 7.31 -16.25
N ILE A 103 -3.77 6.66 -16.39
CA ILE A 103 -2.91 6.24 -15.27
C ILE A 103 -2.00 7.43 -14.93
N ILE A 104 -1.94 7.79 -13.66
CA ILE A 104 -1.10 8.88 -13.14
C ILE A 104 -0.09 8.41 -12.10
N GLY A 105 -0.04 7.11 -11.84
CA GLY A 105 0.94 6.55 -10.93
C GLY A 105 0.66 5.12 -10.50
N TYR A 106 1.55 4.63 -9.65
CA TYR A 106 1.54 3.30 -9.07
C TYR A 106 1.96 3.38 -7.61
N VAL A 107 1.34 2.54 -6.79
CA VAL A 107 1.64 2.42 -5.37
C VAL A 107 1.86 0.96 -5.03
N GLU A 108 2.96 0.70 -4.32
CA GLU A 108 3.27 -0.58 -3.73
C GLU A 108 3.52 -0.41 -2.22
N VAL A 109 2.92 -1.28 -1.42
CA VAL A 109 3.06 -1.29 0.04
C VAL A 109 3.34 -2.70 0.51
N SER A 110 4.26 -2.89 1.47
CA SER A 110 4.55 -4.22 2.01
C SER A 110 3.32 -4.86 2.68
N HIS A 111 3.31 -6.19 2.85
CA HIS A 111 2.20 -6.87 3.53
C HIS A 111 2.01 -6.48 4.99
N GLU A 112 3.09 -6.05 5.65
CA GLU A 112 3.07 -5.53 7.03
C GLU A 112 2.74 -4.04 7.11
N LEU A 113 2.55 -3.38 5.96
CA LEU A 113 2.30 -1.94 5.84
C LEU A 113 3.43 -1.10 6.47
N ASP A 114 4.67 -1.58 6.42
CA ASP A 114 5.85 -0.93 7.01
C ASP A 114 6.78 -0.30 5.97
N LYS A 115 6.54 -0.56 4.67
CA LYS A 115 7.31 -0.02 3.54
C LYS A 115 6.37 0.40 2.44
N VAL A 116 6.74 1.49 1.76
CA VAL A 116 5.93 2.07 0.69
C VAL A 116 6.84 2.52 -0.45
N TRP A 117 6.39 2.30 -1.68
CA TRP A 117 6.99 2.79 -2.91
C TRP A 117 5.90 3.41 -3.77
N ILE A 118 6.13 4.62 -4.26
CA ILE A 118 5.15 5.40 -5.00
C ILE A 118 5.84 6.05 -6.19
N GLN A 119 5.18 5.96 -7.34
CA GLN A 119 5.51 6.75 -8.52
C GLN A 119 4.25 7.51 -8.92
N LEU A 120 4.34 8.83 -9.05
CA LEU A 120 3.20 9.71 -9.32
C LEU A 120 3.63 10.83 -10.27
N ASP A 121 2.81 11.10 -11.28
CA ASP A 121 3.06 12.21 -12.22
C ASP A 121 3.08 13.57 -11.51
N ASP A 122 2.20 13.76 -10.50
CA ASP A 122 2.16 15.00 -9.71
C ASP A 122 3.47 15.28 -8.96
N ILE A 123 4.27 14.26 -8.66
CA ILE A 123 5.60 14.42 -8.04
C ILE A 123 6.59 14.92 -9.08
N ASN A 124 6.54 14.38 -10.29
CA ASN A 124 7.35 14.84 -11.41
C ASN A 124 7.08 16.32 -11.71
N GLU A 125 5.79 16.69 -11.77
CA GLU A 125 5.38 18.07 -11.99
C GLU A 125 5.82 19.00 -10.85
N ARG A 126 5.60 18.61 -9.59
CA ARG A 126 5.92 19.45 -8.42
C ARG A 126 7.41 19.71 -8.27
N TYR A 127 8.25 18.71 -8.53
CA TYR A 127 9.69 18.79 -8.32
C TYR A 127 10.50 18.94 -9.62
N SER A 128 9.83 19.10 -10.77
CA SER A 128 10.46 19.19 -12.10
C SER A 128 11.40 18.00 -12.40
N LEU A 129 10.94 16.78 -12.09
CA LEU A 129 11.68 15.54 -12.29
C LEU A 129 11.19 14.82 -13.55
N SER A 130 12.08 14.12 -14.24
CA SER A 130 11.70 13.21 -15.34
C SER A 130 11.06 11.92 -14.80
N GLU A 131 11.64 11.37 -13.74
CA GLU A 131 11.22 10.12 -13.11
C GLU A 131 11.46 10.16 -11.60
N GLY A 132 10.50 10.76 -10.88
CA GLY A 132 10.47 10.89 -9.44
C GLY A 132 9.77 9.71 -8.77
N HIS A 133 10.40 9.23 -7.72
CA HIS A 133 9.96 8.09 -6.91
C HIS A 133 9.91 8.51 -5.44
N VAL A 134 8.95 7.97 -4.69
CA VAL A 134 8.92 8.08 -3.22
C VAL A 134 9.11 6.71 -2.63
N ALA A 135 10.05 6.58 -1.71
CA ALA A 135 10.21 5.36 -0.94
C ALA A 135 10.31 5.62 0.56
N GLY A 136 9.64 4.79 1.34
CA GLY A 136 9.63 4.80 2.80
C GLY A 136 9.89 3.41 3.38
N PRO A 137 10.54 3.31 4.55
CA PRO A 137 11.12 4.43 5.32
C PRO A 137 12.42 4.97 4.70
N ALA A 138 12.72 6.25 4.92
CA ALA A 138 13.86 6.97 4.33
C ALA A 138 15.22 6.34 4.64
N SER A 139 15.31 5.57 5.74
CA SER A 139 16.50 4.84 6.17
C SER A 139 16.84 3.63 5.30
N ALA A 140 15.93 3.19 4.42
CA ALA A 140 16.22 2.14 3.43
C ALA A 140 17.26 2.65 2.42
N SER A 141 18.23 1.81 2.08
CA SER A 141 19.29 2.21 1.13
C SER A 141 18.71 2.44 -0.26
N ILE A 142 19.34 3.27 -1.08
CA ILE A 142 18.92 3.47 -2.48
C ILE A 142 18.96 2.15 -3.27
N GLU A 143 19.91 1.27 -2.96
CA GLU A 143 19.96 -0.08 -3.55
C GLU A 143 18.74 -0.93 -3.17
N GLU A 144 18.26 -0.86 -1.92
CA GLU A 144 17.02 -1.52 -1.51
C GLU A 144 15.80 -0.91 -2.22
N LYS A 145 15.79 0.42 -2.41
CA LYS A 145 14.75 1.14 -3.16
C LYS A 145 14.73 0.74 -4.65
N GLN A 146 15.89 0.50 -5.26
CA GLN A 146 16.03 0.03 -6.66
C GLN A 146 15.61 -1.43 -6.86
N ILE A 147 15.81 -2.29 -5.86
CA ILE A 147 15.38 -3.70 -5.93
C ILE A 147 13.85 -3.79 -5.91
N SER A 148 13.19 -2.91 -5.15
CA SER A 148 11.72 -2.78 -5.19
C SER A 148 11.23 -2.30 -6.56
N SER A 149 11.85 -1.30 -7.18
CA SER A 149 11.43 -0.80 -8.51
C SER A 149 11.63 -1.82 -9.64
N LYS A 150 12.69 -2.65 -9.59
CA LYS A 150 12.92 -3.73 -10.58
C LYS A 150 11.85 -4.84 -10.59
N ILE A 151 10.98 -4.90 -9.57
CA ILE A 151 9.83 -5.81 -9.56
C ILE A 151 8.74 -5.29 -10.51
N VAL A 152 8.61 -3.97 -10.67
CA VAL A 152 7.62 -3.31 -11.55
C VAL A 152 8.02 -3.44 -13.02
N ASP A 153 9.31 -3.34 -13.36
CA ASP A 153 9.82 -3.55 -14.73
C ASP A 153 9.70 -5.00 -15.24
N GLY A 154 9.43 -5.96 -14.35
CA GLY A 154 9.17 -7.36 -14.69
C GLY A 154 7.75 -7.63 -15.20
N ILE A 155 6.88 -6.61 -15.24
CA ILE A 155 5.54 -6.66 -15.83
C ILE A 155 5.63 -6.02 -17.22
N LYS A 156 6.26 -6.73 -18.16
CA LYS A 156 6.12 -6.51 -19.61
C LYS A 156 5.60 -7.77 -20.28
#